data_AF-A0A7V3RFC3-F1
#
_entry.id   AF-A0A7V3RFC3-F1
#
_cell.length_a   1.000
_cell.length_b   1.000
_cell.length_c   1.000
_cell.angle_alpha   90.00
_cell.angle_beta   90.00
_cell.angle_gamma   90.00
#
_symmetry.space_group_name_H-M   'P 1'
#
loop_
_entity.id
_entity.type
_entity.pdbx_description
1 polymer ?
#
loop_
_entity_poly.entity_id
_entity_poly.type
_entity_poly.pdbx_seq_one_letter_code
_entity_poly.pdbx_strand_id
1 'polypeptide(L)'
;MKKFVVLSLLSVLLVISIFASYYPITLVDDAGNVVTIQSTPMRVIDAAPSVTDFLLKLGYADRIVGVTQYDSYTKAQNIGLLYPLDLEKILSLKP
;
A
#
# COMPACT_ATOMS: atom_id res chain seq x y z
N MET A 1 2.40 38.24 23.19
CA MET A 1 3.33 37.20 22.70
C MET A 1 2.97 35.80 23.19
N LYS A 2 2.83 35.54 24.50
CA LYS A 2 2.49 34.20 25.04
C LYS A 2 1.20 33.58 24.48
N LYS A 3 0.12 34.37 24.31
CA LYS A 3 -1.16 33.90 23.74
C LYS A 3 -1.08 33.46 22.27
N PHE A 4 -0.25 34.13 21.47
CA PHE A 4 -0.04 33.79 20.06
C PHE A 4 0.80 32.50 19.90
N VAL A 5 1.77 32.29 20.80
CA VAL A 5 2.56 31.04 20.85
C VAL A 5 1.67 29.85 21.24
N VAL A 6 0.78 30.02 22.23
CA VAL A 6 -0.17 28.98 22.64
C VAL A 6 -1.15 28.62 21.51
N LEU A 7 -1.67 29.63 20.79
CA LEU A 7 -2.57 29.38 19.65
C LEU A 7 -1.85 28.63 18.50
N SER A 8 -0.58 28.96 18.25
CA SER A 8 0.25 28.29 17.24
C SER A 8 0.58 26.84 17.63
N LEU A 9 0.90 26.58 18.91
CA LEU A 9 1.11 25.22 19.39
C LEU A 9 -0.18 24.38 19.33
N LEU A 10 -1.34 24.99 19.61
CA LEU A 10 -2.62 24.30 19.56
C LEU A 10 -3.03 23.95 18.12
N SER A 11 -2.75 24.81 17.14
CA SER A 11 -3.01 24.51 15.73
C SER A 11 -2.07 23.42 15.19
N VAL A 12 -0.80 23.42 15.58
CA VAL A 12 0.15 22.34 15.25
C VAL A 12 -0.30 21.00 15.86
N LEU A 13 -0.76 20.99 17.11
CA LEU A 13 -1.27 19.79 17.77
C LEU A 13 -2.53 19.23 17.10
N LEU A 14 -3.42 20.10 16.63
CA LEU A 14 -4.62 19.72 15.88
C LEU A 14 -4.25 19.07 14.53
N VAL A 15 -3.27 19.65 13.82
CA VAL A 15 -2.75 19.07 12.56
C VAL A 15 -2.13 17.69 12.81
N ILE A 16 -1.31 17.53 13.86
CA ILE A 16 -0.70 16.24 14.22
C ILE A 16 -1.77 15.18 14.56
N SER A 17 -2.87 15.58 15.23
CA SER A 17 -3.96 14.66 15.58
C SER A 17 -4.76 14.17 14.36
N ILE A 18 -4.82 14.98 13.28
CA ILE A 18 -5.41 14.56 12.00
C ILE A 18 -4.50 13.56 11.28
N PHE A 19 -3.19 13.66 11.50
CA PHE A 19 -2.19 12.69 11.02
C PHE A 19 -2.01 11.48 11.94
N ALA A 20 -2.87 11.29 12.94
CA ALA A 20 -2.88 10.05 13.72
C ALA A 20 -3.04 8.86 12.75
N SER A 21 -2.08 7.94 12.81
CA SER A 21 -2.01 6.79 11.92
C SER A 21 -3.29 5.96 12.03
N TYR A 22 -3.98 5.76 10.91
CA TYR A 22 -5.08 4.78 10.77
C TYR A 22 -4.62 3.34 11.01
N TYR A 23 -3.31 3.12 11.07
CA TYR A 23 -2.69 1.83 11.31
C TYR A 23 -2.30 1.65 12.78
N PRO A 24 -2.33 0.41 13.31
CA PRO A 24 -2.58 -0.83 12.58
C PRO A 24 -4.05 -1.03 12.21
N ILE A 25 -4.31 -1.61 11.03
CA ILE A 25 -5.64 -2.08 10.63
C ILE A 25 -5.66 -3.60 10.61
N THR A 26 -6.72 -4.20 11.14
CA THR A 26 -6.94 -5.65 11.10
C THR A 26 -8.22 -5.93 10.34
N LEU A 27 -8.14 -6.84 9.38
CA LEU A 27 -9.25 -7.25 8.51
C LEU A 27 -9.26 -8.77 8.36
N VAL A 28 -10.39 -9.29 7.88
CA VAL A 28 -10.54 -10.68 7.46
C VAL A 28 -10.59 -10.69 5.95
N ASP A 29 -9.74 -11.49 5.30
CA ASP A 29 -9.75 -11.65 3.85
C ASP A 29 -10.89 -12.58 3.38
N ASP A 30 -11.01 -12.78 2.06
CA ASP A 30 -12.03 -13.64 1.45
C ASP A 30 -11.82 -15.14 1.72
N ALA A 31 -10.59 -15.53 2.08
CA ALA A 31 -10.25 -16.88 2.53
C ALA A 31 -10.48 -17.09 4.04
N GLY A 32 -10.87 -16.05 4.79
CA GLY A 32 -11.12 -16.10 6.23
C GLY A 32 -9.89 -15.88 7.11
N ASN A 33 -8.74 -15.50 6.54
CA ASN A 33 -7.53 -15.20 7.31
C ASN A 33 -7.64 -13.84 8.00
N VAL A 34 -7.15 -13.76 9.23
CA VAL A 34 -6.99 -12.48 9.94
C VAL A 34 -5.66 -11.84 9.54
N VAL A 35 -5.73 -10.71 8.84
CA VAL A 35 -4.56 -9.97 8.33
C VAL A 35 -4.46 -8.63 9.03
N THR A 36 -3.29 -8.35 9.62
CA THR A 36 -2.98 -7.04 10.21
C THR A 36 -1.94 -6.31 9.37
N ILE A 37 -2.31 -5.13 8.87
CA ILE A 37 -1.39 -4.22 8.19
C ILE A 37 -0.89 -3.21 9.22
N GLN A 38 0.42 -3.12 9.40
CA GLN A 38 1.05 -2.35 10.49
C GLN A 38 1.22 -0.86 10.16
N SER A 39 1.32 -0.52 8.87
CA SER A 39 1.51 0.84 8.38
C SER A 39 1.08 0.92 6.92
N THR A 40 0.96 2.14 6.38
CA THR A 40 0.62 2.37 4.98
C THR A 40 1.54 1.58 4.04
N PRO A 41 1.02 0.67 3.19
CA PRO A 41 1.83 -0.09 2.24
C PRO A 41 2.48 0.83 1.21
N MET A 42 3.79 0.68 1.06
CA MET A 42 4.61 1.44 0.10
C MET A 42 5.11 0.60 -1.07
N ARG A 43 5.03 -0.73 -0.95
CA ARG A 43 5.40 -1.70 -1.98
C ARG A 43 4.31 -2.77 -2.01
N VAL A 44 3.83 -3.10 -3.20
CA VAL A 44 2.69 -4.02 -3.39
C VAL A 44 2.99 -4.94 -4.56
N ILE A 45 2.70 -6.23 -4.37
CA ILE A 45 2.57 -7.21 -5.43
C ILE A 45 1.10 -7.29 -5.81
N ASP A 46 0.80 -7.22 -7.10
CA ASP A 46 -0.54 -7.52 -7.59
C ASP A 46 -0.50 -8.76 -8.51
N ALA A 47 -1.27 -9.77 -8.13
CA ALA A 47 -1.40 -11.02 -8.88
C ALA A 47 -2.70 -11.06 -9.70
N ALA A 48 -3.49 -9.98 -9.74
CA ALA A 48 -4.76 -9.90 -10.42
C ALA A 48 -4.79 -8.71 -11.40
N PRO A 49 -4.68 -8.93 -12.73
CA PRO A 49 -4.55 -7.84 -13.69
C PRO A 49 -5.64 -6.76 -13.64
N SER A 50 -6.88 -7.14 -13.31
CA SER A 50 -7.98 -6.18 -13.14
C SER A 50 -7.78 -5.23 -11.95
N VAL A 51 -7.10 -5.71 -10.89
CA VAL A 51 -6.79 -4.90 -9.71
C VAL A 51 -5.62 -3.97 -10.02
N THR A 52 -4.65 -4.39 -10.83
CA THR A 52 -3.54 -3.53 -11.27
C THR A 52 -4.11 -2.30 -11.96
N ASP A 53 -5.01 -2.50 -12.94
CA ASP A 53 -5.67 -1.41 -13.65
C ASP A 53 -6.47 -0.48 -12.73
N PHE A 54 -7.10 -1.04 -11.70
CA PHE A 54 -7.81 -0.25 -10.70
C PHE A 54 -6.86 0.61 -9.86
N LEU A 55 -5.74 0.04 -9.37
CA LEU A 55 -4.72 0.77 -8.61
C LEU A 55 -4.04 1.87 -9.45
N LEU A 56 -3.82 1.62 -10.73
CA LEU A 56 -3.30 2.63 -11.66
C LEU A 56 -4.26 3.82 -11.79
N LYS A 57 -5.57 3.56 -11.93
CA LYS A 57 -6.61 4.62 -11.99
C LYS A 57 -6.70 5.42 -10.69
N LEU A 58 -6.41 4.79 -9.54
CA LEU A 58 -6.32 5.47 -8.25
C LEU A 58 -5.01 6.26 -8.04
N GLY A 59 -4.06 6.19 -8.99
CA GLY A 59 -2.78 6.91 -8.91
C GLY A 59 -1.72 6.21 -8.04
N TYR A 60 -1.85 4.91 -7.79
CA TYR A 60 -0.92 4.13 -6.97
C TYR A 60 0.16 3.38 -7.76
N ALA A 61 0.38 3.76 -9.03
CA ALA A 61 1.36 3.11 -9.91
C ALA A 61 2.74 2.95 -9.25
N ASP A 62 3.23 3.98 -8.56
CA ASP A 62 4.57 4.00 -7.96
C ASP A 62 4.75 3.03 -6.78
N ARG A 63 3.66 2.42 -6.29
CA ARG A 63 3.70 1.43 -5.20
C ARG A 63 3.71 -0.01 -5.70
N ILE A 64 3.38 -0.23 -6.98
CA ILE A 64 3.30 -1.57 -7.57
C ILE A 64 4.71 -2.00 -7.97
N VAL A 65 5.26 -3.01 -7.29
CA VAL A 65 6.63 -3.49 -7.53
C VAL A 65 6.70 -4.79 -8.30
N GLY A 66 5.59 -5.54 -8.36
CA GLY A 66 5.48 -6.77 -9.13
C GLY A 66 4.06 -7.02 -9.63
N VAL A 67 3.98 -7.53 -10.85
CA VAL A 67 2.74 -7.87 -11.57
C VAL A 67 2.91 -9.17 -12.36
N THR A 68 1.82 -9.79 -12.77
CA THR A 68 1.89 -11.02 -13.57
C THR A 68 2.23 -10.73 -15.03
N GLN A 69 2.57 -11.77 -15.80
CA GLN A 69 2.79 -11.62 -17.23
C GLN A 69 1.56 -11.20 -18.04
N TYR A 70 0.37 -11.25 -17.43
CA TYR A 70 -0.90 -10.92 -18.09
C TYR A 70 -1.26 -9.43 -17.94
N ASP A 71 -0.50 -8.70 -17.13
CA ASP A 71 -0.67 -7.27 -16.95
C ASP A 71 -0.14 -6.48 -18.14
N SER A 72 -0.89 -5.45 -18.55
CA SER A 72 -0.39 -4.46 -19.53
C SER A 72 0.58 -3.45 -18.91
N TYR A 73 0.68 -3.42 -17.57
CA TYR A 73 1.56 -2.51 -16.84
C TYR A 73 3.00 -3.02 -16.82
N THR A 74 3.88 -2.34 -17.55
CA THR A 74 5.26 -2.81 -17.78
C THR A 74 6.33 -2.21 -16.87
N LYS A 75 5.97 -1.30 -15.96
CA LYS A 75 6.95 -0.66 -15.05
C LYS A 75 7.25 -1.48 -13.80
N ALA A 76 6.39 -2.43 -13.43
CA ALA A 76 6.62 -3.39 -12.36
C ALA A 76 7.37 -4.63 -12.87
N GLN A 77 7.94 -5.40 -11.94
CA GLN A 77 8.64 -6.64 -12.28
C GLN A 77 7.64 -7.77 -12.57
N ASN A 78 7.92 -8.60 -13.59
CA ASN A 78 7.11 -9.79 -13.84
C ASN A 78 7.36 -10.85 -12.74
N ILE A 79 6.29 -11.31 -12.10
CA ILE A 79 6.31 -12.33 -11.03
C ILE A 79 5.78 -13.69 -11.49
N GLY A 80 5.69 -13.92 -12.79
CA GLY A 80 5.28 -15.19 -13.40
C GLY A 80 3.83 -15.21 -13.90
N LEU A 81 3.23 -16.39 -13.85
CA LEU A 81 1.85 -16.64 -14.29
C LEU A 81 0.84 -16.25 -13.19
N LEU A 82 -0.44 -16.47 -13.43
CA LEU A 82 -1.45 -16.47 -12.36
C LEU A 82 -1.27 -17.67 -11.43
N TYR A 83 -0.88 -18.82 -12.01
CA TYR A 83 -0.49 -20.02 -11.29
C TYR A 83 0.44 -20.87 -12.17
N PRO A 84 1.64 -21.26 -11.70
CA PRO A 84 2.25 -20.82 -10.44
C PRO A 84 2.79 -19.38 -10.52
N LEU A 85 2.81 -18.72 -9.35
CA LEU A 85 3.57 -17.49 -9.14
C LEU A 85 5.05 -17.82 -8.86
N ASP A 86 5.95 -16.92 -9.24
CA ASP A 86 7.37 -16.97 -8.91
C ASP A 86 7.60 -16.41 -7.49
N LEU A 87 7.58 -17.31 -6.51
CA LEU A 87 7.72 -16.96 -5.10
C LEU A 87 9.12 -16.40 -4.76
N GLU A 88 10.18 -16.90 -5.40
CA GLU A 88 11.54 -16.40 -5.17
C GLU A 88 11.67 -14.95 -5.64
N LYS A 89 11.09 -14.65 -6.82
CA LYS A 89 11.01 -13.30 -7.33
C LYS A 89 10.20 -12.41 -6.39
N ILE A 90 9.02 -12.82 -5.95
CA ILE A 90 8.19 -12.05 -5.01
C ILE A 90 8.97 -11.70 -3.73
N LEU A 91 9.64 -12.68 -3.11
CA LEU A 91 10.44 -12.46 -1.90
C LEU A 91 11.62 -11.50 -2.16
N SER A 92 12.28 -11.60 -3.32
CA SER A 92 13.39 -10.71 -3.70
C SER A 92 12.97 -9.24 -3.79
N LEU A 93 11.68 -8.99 -4.08
CA LEU A 93 11.13 -7.64 -4.22
C LEU A 93 10.82 -6.99 -2.87
N LYS A 94 10.83 -7.73 -1.76
CA LYS A 94 10.55 -7.21 -0.41
C LYS A 94 9.30 -6.29 -0.40
N PRO A 95 8.13 -6.81 -0.85
CA PRO A 95 6.89 -6.04 -0.78
C PRO A 95 6.51 -5.75 0.67
#